data_AF-A0A8J4Q412-F1
#
_entry.id   AF-A0A8J4Q412-F1
#
_cell.length_a   1.000
_cell.length_b   1.000
_cell.length_c   1.000
_cell.angle_alpha   90.00
_cell.angle_beta   90.00
_cell.angle_gamma   90.00
#
_symmetry.space_group_name_H-M   'P 1'
#
loop_
_entity.id
_entity.type
_entity.pdbx_description
1 polymer ?
#
loop_
_entity_poly.entity_id
_entity_poly.type
_entity_poly.pdbx_seq_one_letter_code
_entity_poly.pdbx_strand_id
1 'polypeptide(L)'
;MYKNNNNSNGSNSANGGVNENLKKMVEITIAKATAFIKEFYYPLYDTERLEVLNLYKDPSISIWNGTECQGLEKIRNLLSEIPKSSHTIETFDCQPVQSFPNILPEDIDNPNILITVTGKVLYGTVSTHNFHQTFLLVKDPSNPQSLFISYDCIRLTS
;
A
#
# COMPACT_ATOMS: atom_id res chain seq x y z
N MET A 1 44.54 1.77 0.83
CA MET A 1 45.09 0.91 -0.25
C MET A 1 44.59 -0.51 -0.04
N TYR A 2 43.55 -0.92 -0.75
CA TYR A 2 43.37 -2.32 -1.15
C TYR A 2 42.82 -2.28 -2.57
N LYS A 3 43.71 -2.52 -3.54
CA LYS A 3 43.33 -2.97 -4.87
C LYS A 3 43.28 -4.49 -4.79
N ASN A 4 42.20 -5.10 -5.30
CA ASN A 4 42.38 -6.33 -6.06
C ASN A 4 41.49 -6.28 -7.29
N ASN A 5 42.13 -6.53 -8.42
CA ASN A 5 41.64 -6.29 -9.77
C ASN A 5 41.20 -7.62 -10.39
N ASN A 6 40.08 -7.55 -11.12
CA ASN A 6 39.77 -8.28 -12.35
C ASN A 6 39.72 -9.81 -12.33
N ASN A 7 38.56 -10.37 -12.72
CA ASN A 7 38.44 -10.69 -14.14
C ASN A 7 37.00 -10.69 -14.66
N SER A 8 36.90 -10.16 -15.87
CA SER A 8 35.77 -9.89 -16.74
C SER A 8 35.17 -11.13 -17.40
N ASN A 9 33.86 -11.06 -17.69
CA ASN A 9 33.22 -11.47 -18.95
C ASN A 9 31.78 -10.90 -18.90
N GLY A 10 31.48 -9.82 -19.64
CA GLY A 10 30.95 -9.91 -21.01
C GLY A 10 29.49 -10.36 -20.95
N SER A 11 28.49 -9.50 -21.10
CA SER A 11 28.19 -8.82 -22.36
C SER A 11 27.33 -7.56 -22.17
N ASN A 12 27.66 -6.52 -22.94
CA ASN A 12 26.74 -5.46 -23.31
C ASN A 12 25.51 -6.09 -23.98
N SER A 13 24.33 -5.80 -23.47
CA SER A 13 23.13 -5.74 -24.30
C SER A 13 22.44 -4.41 -24.03
N ALA A 14 22.88 -3.40 -24.77
CA ALA A 14 22.06 -2.23 -25.04
C ALA A 14 20.90 -2.70 -25.91
N ASN A 15 19.79 -3.08 -25.27
CA ASN A 15 18.49 -3.19 -25.92
C ASN A 15 17.51 -2.49 -25.00
N GLY A 16 16.94 -1.38 -25.46
CA GLY A 16 15.82 -0.68 -24.82
C GLY A 16 14.52 -1.49 -24.86
N GLY A 17 14.59 -2.79 -24.59
CA GLY A 17 13.46 -3.67 -24.36
C GLY A 17 13.00 -3.53 -22.92
N VAL A 18 11.69 -3.50 -22.71
CA VAL A 18 11.09 -3.53 -21.37
C VAL A 18 11.52 -4.84 -20.69
N ASN A 19 12.02 -4.75 -19.44
CA ASN A 19 12.28 -5.94 -18.64
C ASN A 19 10.95 -6.67 -18.39
N GLU A 20 10.77 -7.85 -19.00
CA GLU A 20 9.51 -8.62 -18.95
C GLU A 20 9.08 -8.98 -17.51
N ASN A 21 10.03 -9.24 -16.61
CA ASN A 21 9.73 -9.49 -15.20
C ASN A 21 9.20 -8.23 -14.51
N LEU A 22 9.81 -7.08 -14.78
CA LEU A 22 9.34 -5.79 -14.26
C LEU A 22 7.95 -5.47 -14.81
N LYS A 23 7.71 -5.71 -16.10
CA LYS A 23 6.40 -5.50 -16.73
C LYS A 23 5.32 -6.35 -16.05
N LYS A 24 5.57 -7.66 -15.89
CA LYS A 24 4.66 -8.57 -15.18
C LYS A 24 4.38 -8.10 -13.76
N MET A 25 5.42 -7.70 -13.02
CA MET A 25 5.28 -7.20 -11.66
C MET A 25 4.41 -5.94 -11.60
N VAL A 26 4.57 -5.01 -12.55
CA VAL A 26 3.74 -3.80 -12.66
C VAL A 26 2.29 -4.15 -12.98
N GLU A 27 2.03 -5.06 -13.92
CA GLU A 27 0.68 -5.51 -14.27
C GLU A 27 -0.06 -6.13 -13.06
N ILE A 28 0.63 -7.00 -12.31
CA ILE A 28 0.10 -7.60 -11.07
C ILE A 28 -0.15 -6.53 -10.01
N THR A 29 0.76 -5.58 -9.86
CA THR A 29 0.63 -4.46 -8.91
C THR A 29 -0.61 -3.64 -9.19
N ILE A 30 -0.84 -3.26 -10.45
CA ILE A 30 -2.02 -2.51 -10.89
C ILE A 30 -3.30 -3.29 -10.59
N ALA A 31 -3.33 -4.57 -10.91
CA ALA A 31 -4.50 -5.42 -10.67
C ALA A 31 -4.83 -5.51 -9.17
N LYS A 32 -3.83 -5.79 -8.32
CA LYS A 32 -3.99 -5.89 -6.86
C LYS A 32 -4.39 -4.56 -6.22
N ALA A 33 -3.74 -3.47 -6.60
CA ALA A 33 -4.06 -2.13 -6.09
C ALA A 33 -5.48 -1.71 -6.49
N THR A 34 -5.89 -1.97 -7.74
CA THR A 34 -7.24 -1.65 -8.22
C THR A 34 -8.31 -2.38 -7.40
N ALA A 35 -8.15 -3.68 -7.20
CA ALA A 35 -9.08 -4.47 -6.38
C ALA A 35 -9.08 -3.99 -4.92
N PHE A 36 -7.90 -3.79 -4.32
CA PHE A 36 -7.77 -3.27 -2.97
C PHE A 36 -8.52 -1.95 -2.77
N ILE A 37 -8.39 -1.00 -3.70
CA ILE A 37 -9.03 0.32 -3.59
C ILE A 37 -10.53 0.27 -3.89
N LYS A 38 -10.93 -0.36 -5.00
CA LYS A 38 -12.31 -0.25 -5.52
C LYS A 38 -13.26 -1.29 -4.97
N GLU A 39 -12.76 -2.45 -4.57
CA GLU A 39 -13.59 -3.60 -4.20
C GLU A 39 -13.51 -3.94 -2.71
N PHE A 40 -12.38 -3.62 -2.06
CA PHE A 40 -12.15 -4.00 -0.67
C PHE A 40 -12.10 -2.81 0.30
N TYR A 41 -11.03 -2.02 0.29
CA TYR A 41 -10.73 -1.07 1.36
C TYR A 41 -11.82 -0.03 1.58
N TYR A 42 -12.09 0.85 0.60
CA TYR A 42 -13.05 1.94 0.79
C TYR A 42 -14.50 1.46 0.89
N PRO A 43 -14.98 0.49 0.09
CA PRO A 43 -16.31 -0.08 0.29
C PRO A 43 -16.49 -0.63 1.70
N LEU A 44 -15.54 -1.44 2.20
CA LEU A 44 -15.58 -1.99 3.55
C LEU A 44 -15.47 -0.90 4.62
N TYR A 45 -14.63 0.11 4.39
CA TYR A 45 -14.47 1.24 5.31
C TYR A 45 -15.75 2.05 5.51
N ASP A 46 -16.57 2.17 4.45
CA ASP A 46 -17.81 2.93 4.49
C ASP A 46 -19.01 2.12 5.00
N THR A 47 -19.02 0.78 4.78
CA THR A 47 -20.13 -0.09 5.20
C THR A 47 -19.89 -0.78 6.55
N GLU A 48 -18.70 -1.33 6.78
CA GLU A 48 -18.36 -2.20 7.91
C GLU A 48 -16.95 -1.87 8.43
N ARG A 49 -16.73 -0.62 8.82
CA ARG A 49 -15.38 -0.09 9.11
C ARG A 49 -14.52 -0.92 10.04
N LEU A 50 -15.10 -1.56 11.06
CA LEU A 50 -14.33 -2.37 12.00
C LEU A 50 -13.74 -3.62 11.36
N GLU A 51 -14.34 -4.15 10.28
CA GLU A 51 -13.81 -5.29 9.53
C GLU A 51 -12.55 -4.92 8.72
N VAL A 52 -12.33 -3.63 8.43
CA VAL A 52 -11.08 -3.14 7.83
C VAL A 52 -9.89 -3.48 8.72
N LEU A 53 -10.09 -3.64 10.04
CA LEU A 53 -9.04 -4.05 10.96
C LEU A 53 -8.38 -5.40 10.55
N ASN A 54 -9.10 -6.28 9.87
CA ASN A 54 -8.57 -7.56 9.37
C ASN A 54 -7.49 -7.39 8.29
N LEU A 55 -7.41 -6.21 7.67
CA LEU A 55 -6.37 -5.84 6.69
C LEU A 55 -5.08 -5.35 7.36
N TYR A 56 -5.10 -5.11 8.68
CA TYR A 56 -3.95 -4.70 9.48
C TYR A 56 -3.38 -5.86 10.28
N LYS A 57 -2.16 -5.69 10.80
CA LYS A 57 -1.48 -6.62 11.73
C LYS A 57 -0.89 -5.82 12.90
N ASP A 58 -0.39 -6.51 13.92
CA ASP A 58 0.24 -5.87 15.08
C ASP A 58 1.37 -4.86 14.76
N PRO A 59 2.26 -5.09 13.77
CA PRO A 59 3.27 -4.09 13.42
C PRO A 59 2.74 -2.91 12.59
N SER A 60 1.47 -2.94 12.17
CA SER A 60 0.91 -1.90 11.31
C SER A 60 0.83 -0.54 11.99
N ILE A 61 0.94 0.51 11.18
CA ILE A 61 0.83 1.90 11.62
C ILE A 61 -0.19 2.62 10.75
N SER A 62 -1.22 3.22 11.37
CA SER A 62 -2.11 4.18 10.71
C SER A 62 -1.81 5.59 11.23
N ILE A 63 -1.67 6.57 10.33
CA ILE A 63 -1.42 7.98 10.65
C ILE A 63 -2.61 8.78 10.14
N TRP A 64 -3.44 9.25 11.08
CA TRP A 64 -4.64 10.02 10.78
C TRP A 64 -4.41 11.51 11.05
N ASN A 65 -4.33 12.31 9.99
CA ASN A 65 -4.10 13.76 10.08
C ASN A 65 -2.88 14.15 10.95
N GLY A 66 -1.85 13.31 10.95
CA GLY A 66 -0.63 13.50 11.75
C GLY A 66 -0.64 12.81 13.11
N THR A 67 -1.75 12.18 13.52
CA THR A 67 -1.82 11.37 14.74
C THR A 67 -1.48 9.92 14.43
N GLU A 68 -0.39 9.43 15.01
CA GLU A 68 0.05 8.03 14.85
C GLU A 68 -0.76 7.06 15.73
N CYS A 69 -1.21 5.97 15.12
CA CYS A 69 -1.90 4.85 15.74
C CYS A 69 -1.20 3.55 15.33
N GLN A 70 -0.30 3.06 16.19
CA GLN A 70 0.43 1.82 15.98
C GLN A 70 -0.25 0.61 16.65
N GLY A 71 -0.41 -0.47 15.90
CA GLY A 71 -0.95 -1.74 16.36
C GLY A 71 -2.48 -1.83 16.35
N LEU A 72 -2.98 -3.07 16.36
CA LEU A 72 -4.41 -3.36 16.14
C LEU A 72 -5.34 -2.69 17.16
N GLU A 73 -4.92 -2.56 18.42
CA GLU A 73 -5.73 -1.92 19.46
C GLU A 73 -5.94 -0.43 19.18
N LYS A 74 -4.87 0.33 18.94
CA LYS A 74 -4.95 1.76 18.66
C LYS A 74 -5.68 2.05 17.35
N ILE A 75 -5.44 1.23 16.33
CA ILE A 75 -6.14 1.33 15.04
C ILE A 75 -7.63 1.04 15.23
N ARG A 76 -8.02 0.02 15.99
CA ARG A 76 -9.44 -0.25 16.31
C ARG A 76 -10.11 0.94 16.98
N ASN A 77 -9.44 1.56 17.96
CA ASN A 77 -9.96 2.72 18.67
C ASN A 77 -10.17 3.89 17.70
N LEU A 78 -9.16 4.21 16.88
CA LEU A 78 -9.26 5.21 15.81
C LEU A 78 -10.47 4.95 14.89
N LEU A 79 -10.60 3.73 14.35
CA LEU A 79 -11.69 3.36 13.44
C LEU A 79 -13.06 3.50 14.10
N SER A 80 -13.16 3.28 15.42
CA SER A 80 -14.41 3.41 16.19
C SER A 80 -14.81 4.86 16.44
N GLU A 81 -13.84 5.78 16.47
CA GLU A 81 -14.06 7.21 16.75
C GLU A 81 -14.41 8.02 15.49
N ILE A 82 -14.00 7.54 14.31
CA ILE A 82 -14.27 8.22 13.04
C ILE A 82 -15.77 8.19 12.74
N PRO A 83 -16.41 9.30 12.35
CA PRO A 83 -17.83 9.30 11.96
C PRO A 83 -18.09 8.41 10.75
N LYS A 84 -19.35 8.00 10.50
CA LYS A 84 -19.72 7.29 9.27
C LYS A 84 -19.21 8.07 8.04
N SER A 85 -18.62 7.37 7.08
CA SER A 85 -17.99 7.96 5.90
C SER A 85 -18.63 7.48 4.60
N SER A 86 -18.43 8.27 3.55
CA SER A 86 -18.64 7.86 2.16
C SER A 86 -17.48 8.44 1.34
N HIS A 87 -16.66 7.58 0.76
CA HIS A 87 -15.52 7.95 -0.05
C HIS A 87 -15.87 7.91 -1.54
N THR A 88 -15.46 8.95 -2.26
CA THR A 88 -15.46 9.01 -3.72
C THR A 88 -14.03 9.10 -4.18
N ILE A 89 -13.52 8.03 -4.77
CA ILE A 89 -12.15 7.96 -5.27
C ILE A 89 -12.06 8.69 -6.60
N GLU A 90 -11.16 9.68 -6.69
CA GLU A 90 -10.93 10.45 -7.92
C GLU A 90 -9.75 9.89 -8.70
N THR A 91 -8.62 9.69 -8.03
CA THR A 91 -7.42 9.11 -8.65
C THR A 91 -6.68 8.18 -7.68
N PHE A 92 -5.93 7.24 -8.22
CA PHE A 92 -4.93 6.49 -7.47
C PHE A 92 -3.76 6.12 -8.39
N ASP A 93 -2.58 5.95 -7.79
CA ASP A 93 -1.38 5.42 -8.42
C ASP A 93 -0.80 4.29 -7.56
N CYS A 94 -0.04 3.39 -8.16
CA CYS A 94 0.58 2.28 -7.43
C CYS A 94 1.93 1.88 -8.01
N GLN A 95 2.84 1.43 -7.13
CA GLN A 95 4.19 1.04 -7.48
C GLN A 95 4.60 -0.23 -6.73
N PRO A 96 5.25 -1.20 -7.39
CA PRO A 96 5.89 -2.30 -6.68
C PRO A 96 7.08 -1.76 -5.90
N VAL A 97 7.24 -2.18 -4.64
CA VAL A 97 8.37 -1.78 -3.80
C VAL A 97 9.17 -3.00 -3.35
N GLN A 98 10.50 -2.84 -3.36
CA GLN A 98 11.41 -3.88 -2.93
C GLN A 98 11.36 -4.04 -1.41
N SER A 99 11.46 -5.28 -0.93
CA SER A 99 11.61 -5.56 0.50
C SER A 99 13.05 -5.29 0.93
N PHE A 100 13.25 -4.38 1.88
CA PHE A 100 14.56 -4.15 2.47
C PHE A 100 14.75 -4.99 3.75
N PRO A 101 15.93 -5.59 3.97
CA PRO A 101 17.07 -5.67 3.06
C PRO A 101 16.79 -6.64 1.90
N ASN A 102 17.31 -6.34 0.70
CA ASN A 102 17.17 -7.10 -0.56
C ASN A 102 17.86 -8.49 -0.52
N ILE A 103 17.68 -9.23 0.58
CA ILE A 103 18.33 -10.52 0.85
C ILE A 103 17.55 -11.66 0.19
N LEU A 104 16.26 -11.46 -0.10
CA LEU A 104 15.40 -12.43 -0.77
C LEU A 104 15.19 -12.04 -2.24
N PRO A 105 15.08 -13.03 -3.15
CA PRO A 105 14.69 -12.78 -4.54
C PRO A 105 13.38 -12.00 -4.61
N GLU A 106 13.27 -11.09 -5.58
CA GLU A 106 12.02 -10.38 -5.84
C GLU A 106 10.92 -11.38 -6.17
N ASP A 107 9.84 -11.33 -5.39
CA ASP A 107 8.64 -12.11 -5.63
C ASP A 107 7.78 -11.35 -6.64
N ILE A 108 8.03 -11.64 -7.91
CA ILE A 108 7.36 -11.00 -9.06
C ILE A 108 5.84 -11.17 -8.98
N ASP A 109 5.37 -12.29 -8.42
CA ASP A 109 3.95 -12.63 -8.35
C ASP A 109 3.27 -12.04 -7.10
N ASN A 110 4.03 -11.71 -6.06
CA ASN A 110 3.53 -11.03 -4.87
C ASN A 110 4.47 -9.92 -4.35
N PRO A 111 4.58 -8.80 -5.09
CA PRO A 111 5.36 -7.66 -4.64
C PRO A 111 4.69 -6.96 -3.46
N ASN A 112 5.49 -6.29 -2.63
CA ASN A 112 4.94 -5.24 -1.76
C ASN A 112 4.47 -4.08 -2.65
N ILE A 113 3.45 -3.35 -2.22
CA ILE A 113 2.81 -2.33 -3.05
C ILE A 113 2.70 -1.02 -2.28
N LEU A 114 3.23 0.06 -2.86
CA LEU A 114 2.92 1.42 -2.45
C LEU A 114 1.71 1.89 -3.27
N ILE A 115 0.68 2.41 -2.61
CA ILE A 115 -0.52 2.96 -3.25
C ILE A 115 -0.71 4.38 -2.76
N THR A 116 -0.96 5.32 -3.67
CA THR A 116 -1.41 6.68 -3.33
C THR A 116 -2.79 6.89 -3.90
N VAL A 117 -3.66 7.55 -3.14
CA VAL A 117 -5.07 7.76 -3.49
C VAL A 117 -5.43 9.19 -3.19
N THR A 118 -6.20 9.80 -4.09
CA THR A 118 -6.86 11.07 -3.85
C THR A 118 -8.36 10.93 -4.09
N GLY A 119 -9.13 11.71 -3.36
CA GLY A 119 -10.56 11.76 -3.57
C GLY A 119 -11.25 12.69 -2.60
N LYS A 120 -12.54 12.46 -2.43
CA LYS A 120 -13.39 13.16 -1.48
C LYS A 120 -13.97 12.19 -0.48
N VAL A 121 -14.10 12.63 0.76
CA VAL A 121 -14.79 11.89 1.81
C VAL A 121 -15.86 12.78 2.42
N LEU A 122 -17.06 12.23 2.55
CA LEU A 122 -18.15 12.80 3.33
C LEU A 122 -18.22 12.10 4.68
N TYR A 123 -17.95 12.82 5.78
CA TYR A 123 -18.23 12.36 7.13
C TYR A 123 -19.61 12.83 7.60
N GLY A 124 -20.38 11.88 8.15
CA GLY A 124 -21.76 12.12 8.55
C GLY A 124 -22.61 12.50 7.33
N THR A 125 -23.25 13.66 7.40
CA THR A 125 -24.13 14.17 6.33
C THR A 125 -23.68 15.52 5.76
N VAL A 126 -22.66 16.15 6.34
CA VAL A 126 -22.33 17.57 6.03
C VAL A 126 -20.83 17.84 5.86
N SER A 127 -19.94 17.03 6.43
CA SER A 127 -18.51 17.35 6.47
C SER A 127 -17.80 16.69 5.29
N THR A 128 -17.68 17.42 4.19
CA THR A 128 -16.93 16.95 3.01
C THR A 128 -15.51 17.48 3.04
N HIS A 129 -14.55 16.61 2.77
CA HIS A 129 -13.14 16.98 2.63
C HIS A 129 -12.56 16.33 1.40
N ASN A 130 -11.59 16.99 0.78
CA ASN A 130 -10.66 16.27 -0.08
C ASN A 130 -9.72 15.44 0.81
N PHE A 131 -9.12 14.39 0.28
CA PHE A 131 -8.13 13.63 1.03
C PHE A 131 -7.01 13.14 0.12
N HIS A 132 -5.86 12.93 0.75
CA HIS A 132 -4.76 12.15 0.22
C HIS A 132 -4.47 11.00 1.18
N GLN A 133 -4.43 9.78 0.66
CA GLN A 133 -4.14 8.59 1.45
C GLN A 133 -3.04 7.78 0.78
N THR A 134 -2.07 7.30 1.57
CA THR A 134 -0.98 6.45 1.10
C THR A 134 -0.98 5.16 1.89
N PHE A 135 -0.88 4.04 1.19
CA PHE A 135 -0.77 2.71 1.77
C PHE A 135 0.54 2.06 1.38
N LEU A 136 1.16 1.34 2.32
CA LEU A 136 2.19 0.36 2.04
C LEU A 136 1.63 -1.03 2.38
N LEU A 137 1.33 -1.81 1.35
CA LEU A 137 0.94 -3.21 1.49
C LEU A 137 2.18 -4.09 1.46
N VAL A 138 2.31 -4.98 2.45
CA VAL A 138 3.45 -5.90 2.54
C VAL A 138 2.97 -7.33 2.73
N LYS A 139 3.80 -8.29 2.31
CA LYS A 139 3.51 -9.72 2.49
C LYS A 139 3.31 -10.09 3.95
N ASP A 140 2.25 -10.84 4.23
CA ASP A 140 2.05 -11.47 5.54
C ASP A 140 3.05 -12.63 5.70
N PRO A 141 3.97 -12.60 6.67
CA PRO A 141 4.89 -13.70 6.92
C PRO A 141 4.20 -15.03 7.23
N SER A 142 2.97 -14.97 7.76
CA SER A 142 2.15 -16.12 8.14
C SER A 142 1.35 -16.69 6.95
N ASN A 143 1.10 -15.86 5.93
CA ASN A 143 0.45 -16.26 4.69
C ASN A 143 1.08 -15.49 3.51
N PRO A 144 2.17 -16.02 2.91
CA PRO A 144 2.92 -15.33 1.87
C PRO A 144 2.14 -15.03 0.58
N GLN A 145 0.92 -15.55 0.42
CA GLN A 145 0.02 -15.23 -0.70
C GLN A 145 -0.87 -14.01 -0.41
N SER A 146 -0.90 -13.54 0.84
CA SER A 146 -1.68 -12.38 1.26
C SER A 146 -0.81 -11.17 1.56
N LEU A 147 -1.39 -9.99 1.36
CA LEU A 147 -0.80 -8.71 1.75
C LEU A 147 -1.60 -8.14 2.92
N PHE A 148 -0.92 -7.42 3.80
CA PHE A 148 -1.55 -6.60 4.85
C PHE A 148 -1.05 -5.15 4.77
N ILE A 149 -1.80 -4.23 5.36
CA ILE A 149 -1.45 -2.81 5.42
C ILE A 149 -0.37 -2.62 6.48
N SER A 150 0.89 -2.43 6.08
CA SER A 150 1.98 -2.10 7.01
C SER A 150 1.93 -0.63 7.42
N TYR A 151 1.65 0.26 6.47
CA TYR A 151 1.45 1.69 6.72
C TYR A 151 0.19 2.16 6.02
N ASP A 152 -0.57 2.99 6.73
CA ASP A 152 -1.66 3.80 6.23
C ASP A 152 -1.42 5.23 6.69
N CYS A 153 -1.46 6.20 5.79
CA CYS A 153 -1.32 7.61 6.12
C CYS A 153 -2.35 8.41 5.35
N ILE A 154 -3.29 9.01 6.06
CA ILE A 154 -4.35 9.84 5.48
C ILE A 154 -4.29 11.26 6.02
N ARG A 155 -4.44 12.21 5.11
CA ARG A 155 -4.57 13.63 5.40
C ARG A 155 -5.81 14.17 4.70
N LEU A 156 -6.71 14.72 5.49
CA LEU A 156 -7.81 15.53 4.99
C LEU A 156 -7.26 16.87 4.54
N THR A 157 -7.67 17.29 3.35
CA THR A 157 -7.43 18.60 2.78
C THR A 157 -8.78 19.28 2.59
N SER A 158 -8.78 20.62 2.48
CA SER A 158 -9.95 21.52 2.50
C SER A 158 -11.29 20.87 2.13
#